data_AF-A0A7S2RJG5-F1
#
_entry.id   AF-A0A7S2RJG5-F1
#
_cell.length_a   1.000
_cell.length_b   1.000
_cell.length_c   1.000
_cell.angle_alpha   90.00
_cell.angle_beta   90.00
_cell.angle_gamma   90.00
#
_symmetry.space_group_name_H-M   'P 1'
#
loop_
_entity.id
_entity.type
_entity.pdbx_description
1 polymer ?
#
loop_
_entity_poly.entity_id
_entity_poly.type
_entity_poly.pdbx_seq_one_letter_code
_entity_poly.pdbx_strand_id
1 'polypeptide(L)'
;MRVTRRHATDVEQGQNPAVSAAVTADLDDRPERPQGNRLLLAVALLMLSLLALYAERAFTHPEVAQGAIEEPLRVLEQLEHVGSRQVLPEAAPPVPAAHEAHDHGRQGESHFIGLEMRIEELSRELRDLKKRKVSLETDDMAQMKIRELQTAAREMVLHNFGSTGPFRAELNLVFPDTMPDFDTEGAAGRIVIELAPLELLPYSNYAVLDMISNWPGGFFHRNAPHVKQVQVSQSRSVKHLPMPFQEYSKEYPHVKYTLGFAGRPGGPAFYVSTVDNTRNHGPGSQSKGTTEADTCFGRVVEGFDVVDRMSKQPGKSKPNGFVSGRGNLIEIQSFRLLAAGG
;
A
#
# COMPACT_ATOMS: atom_id res chain seq x y z
N MET A 1 -4.64 -23.73 -68.11
CA MET A 1 -4.65 -22.87 -66.90
C MET A 1 -5.98 -23.05 -66.19
N ARG A 2 -5.98 -23.75 -65.05
CA ARG A 2 -7.18 -24.13 -64.29
C ARG A 2 -7.56 -23.01 -63.30
N VAL A 3 -8.81 -22.56 -63.39
CA VAL A 3 -9.49 -21.74 -62.39
C VAL A 3 -10.16 -22.68 -61.38
N THR A 4 -9.92 -22.46 -60.09
CA THR A 4 -10.69 -23.13 -59.02
C THR A 4 -11.22 -22.09 -58.02
N ARG A 5 -12.55 -21.92 -58.04
CA ARG A 5 -13.38 -21.37 -56.96
C ARG A 5 -13.50 -22.39 -55.81
N ARG A 6 -13.48 -21.93 -54.56
CA ARG A 6 -14.16 -22.53 -53.38
C ARG A 6 -14.51 -21.37 -52.43
N HIS A 7 -15.79 -21.03 -52.30
CA HIS A 7 -16.81 -21.53 -51.34
C HIS A 7 -16.72 -20.86 -49.95
N ALA A 8 -17.68 -19.95 -49.75
CA ALA A 8 -18.12 -19.43 -48.47
C ALA A 8 -19.03 -20.46 -47.78
N THR A 9 -18.95 -20.54 -46.46
CA THR A 9 -19.89 -21.27 -45.61
C THR A 9 -20.51 -20.31 -44.61
N ASP A 10 -21.82 -20.19 -44.72
CA ASP A 10 -22.73 -19.57 -43.76
C ASP A 10 -22.70 -20.32 -42.42
N VAL A 11 -22.79 -19.57 -41.31
CA VAL A 11 -23.02 -20.12 -39.97
C VAL A 11 -24.36 -19.59 -39.47
N GLU A 12 -25.30 -20.53 -39.31
CA GLU A 12 -26.65 -20.32 -38.83
C GLU A 12 -26.72 -19.86 -37.37
N GLN A 13 -27.69 -18.99 -37.11
CA GLN A 13 -28.16 -18.59 -35.79
C GLN A 13 -29.06 -19.68 -35.20
N GLY A 14 -28.67 -20.23 -34.05
CA GLY A 14 -29.49 -21.15 -33.25
C GLY A 14 -30.00 -20.47 -31.98
N GLN A 15 -31.32 -20.40 -31.84
CA GLN A 15 -32.06 -19.81 -30.72
C GLN A 15 -32.04 -20.67 -29.44
N ASN A 16 -32.15 -19.98 -28.32
CA ASN A 16 -32.45 -20.47 -26.96
C ASN A 16 -33.77 -21.25 -26.90
N PRO A 17 -33.92 -22.14 -25.90
CA PRO A 17 -35.09 -21.98 -25.04
C PRO A 17 -34.80 -22.07 -23.54
N ALA A 18 -35.72 -21.42 -22.81
CA ALA A 18 -35.76 -21.21 -21.38
C ALA A 18 -35.84 -22.50 -20.55
N VAL A 19 -35.28 -22.44 -19.33
CA VAL A 19 -35.77 -23.20 -18.18
C VAL A 19 -35.97 -22.24 -17.01
N SER A 20 -37.16 -22.35 -16.44
CA SER A 20 -37.78 -21.51 -15.43
C SER A 20 -37.32 -21.84 -14.00
N ALA A 21 -37.50 -20.82 -13.17
CA ALA A 21 -37.28 -20.64 -11.73
C ALA A 21 -37.78 -21.72 -10.75
N ALA A 22 -37.14 -21.67 -9.55
CA ALA A 22 -37.66 -21.79 -8.16
C ALA A 22 -36.80 -22.77 -7.33
N VAL A 23 -36.45 -22.61 -6.04
CA VAL A 23 -36.72 -21.65 -4.96
C VAL A 23 -35.78 -22.04 -3.78
N THR A 24 -35.21 -21.04 -3.11
CA THR A 24 -34.70 -20.92 -1.71
C THR A 24 -33.93 -22.07 -1.02
N ALA A 25 -32.77 -21.74 -0.44
CA ALA A 25 -32.56 -21.69 1.02
C ALA A 25 -31.10 -21.29 1.37
N ASP A 26 -30.97 -20.08 1.91
CA ASP A 26 -30.31 -19.77 3.18
C ASP A 26 -29.08 -20.61 3.60
N LEU A 27 -27.86 -20.09 3.39
CA LEU A 27 -26.68 -20.43 4.19
C LEU A 27 -25.68 -19.25 4.29
N ASP A 28 -25.44 -18.86 5.54
CA ASP A 28 -24.27 -18.17 6.11
C ASP A 28 -24.01 -16.70 5.72
N ASP A 29 -24.89 -15.83 6.22
CA ASP A 29 -24.49 -14.50 6.68
C ASP A 29 -23.99 -14.62 8.14
N ARG A 30 -22.71 -14.92 8.32
CA ARG A 30 -22.05 -14.77 9.63
C ARG A 30 -21.11 -13.57 9.57
N PRO A 31 -21.27 -12.57 10.45
CA PRO A 31 -20.27 -11.52 10.56
C PRO A 31 -18.95 -12.14 10.99
N GLU A 32 -17.89 -11.88 10.21
CA GLU A 32 -16.52 -12.20 10.61
C GLU A 32 -16.25 -11.55 11.97
N ARG A 33 -16.21 -12.36 13.03
CA ARG A 33 -15.84 -11.89 14.36
C ARG A 33 -14.33 -11.62 14.37
N PRO A 34 -13.88 -10.49 14.93
CA PRO A 34 -12.45 -10.16 14.98
C PRO A 34 -11.70 -11.23 15.78
N GLN A 35 -10.87 -12.01 15.09
CA GLN A 35 -10.10 -13.11 15.71
C GLN A 35 -8.97 -12.62 16.63
N GLY A 36 -8.61 -11.33 16.57
CA GLY A 36 -7.53 -10.75 17.38
C GLY A 36 -7.77 -10.76 18.90
N ASN A 37 -9.04 -10.72 19.35
CA ASN A 37 -9.34 -10.64 20.78
C ASN A 37 -9.42 -12.02 21.46
N ARG A 38 -9.53 -13.12 20.70
CA ARG A 38 -9.66 -14.46 21.30
C ARG A 38 -8.36 -14.96 21.91
N LEU A 39 -7.22 -14.66 21.29
CA LEU A 39 -5.92 -15.08 21.82
C LEU A 39 -5.57 -14.30 23.10
N LEU A 40 -5.77 -12.97 23.09
CA LEU A 40 -5.57 -12.13 24.28
C LEU A 40 -6.50 -12.51 25.42
N LEU A 41 -7.78 -12.78 25.13
CA LEU A 41 -8.73 -13.25 26.13
C LEU A 41 -8.38 -14.66 26.65
N ALA A 42 -7.91 -15.57 25.80
CA ALA A 42 -7.48 -16.90 26.21
C ALA A 42 -6.23 -16.84 27.11
N VAL A 43 -5.25 -15.98 26.78
CA VAL A 43 -4.07 -15.74 27.62
C VAL A 43 -4.48 -15.12 28.96
N ALA A 44 -5.37 -14.13 28.97
CA ALA A 44 -5.85 -13.51 30.20
C ALA A 44 -6.62 -14.50 31.09
N LEU A 45 -7.48 -15.35 30.50
CA LEU A 45 -8.20 -16.38 31.25
C LEU A 45 -7.26 -17.45 31.82
N LEU A 46 -6.25 -17.87 31.05
CA LEU A 46 -5.24 -18.81 31.53
C LEU A 46 -4.46 -18.23 32.72
N MET A 47 -4.05 -16.95 32.63
CA MET A 47 -3.36 -16.25 33.72
C MET A 47 -4.24 -16.12 34.97
N LEU A 48 -5.53 -15.82 34.81
CA LEU A 48 -6.48 -15.77 35.93
C LEU A 48 -6.69 -17.14 36.58
N SER A 49 -6.77 -18.21 35.78
CA SER A 49 -6.87 -19.58 36.31
C SER A 49 -5.62 -20.00 37.09
N LEU A 50 -4.43 -19.63 36.60
CA LEU A 50 -3.17 -19.88 37.30
C LEU A 50 -3.07 -19.08 38.61
N LEU A 51 -3.51 -17.82 38.61
CA LEU A 51 -3.60 -17.00 39.82
C LEU A 51 -4.58 -17.56 40.86
N ALA A 52 -5.72 -18.08 40.42
CA ALA A 52 -6.71 -18.70 41.32
C ALA A 52 -6.17 -19.99 41.95
N LEU A 53 -5.57 -20.88 41.16
CA LEU A 53 -4.88 -22.08 41.66
C LEU A 53 -3.75 -21.74 42.63
N TYR A 54 -3.03 -20.64 42.36
CA TYR A 54 -1.98 -20.14 43.22
C TYR A 54 -2.53 -19.64 44.56
N ALA A 55 -3.60 -18.84 44.54
CA ALA A 55 -4.22 -18.32 45.76
C ALA A 55 -4.76 -19.44 46.66
N GLU A 56 -5.36 -20.47 46.08
CA GLU A 56 -5.84 -21.65 46.81
C GLU A 56 -4.70 -22.45 47.45
N ARG A 57 -3.57 -22.58 46.74
CA ARG A 57 -2.37 -23.25 47.25
C ARG A 57 -1.63 -22.45 48.31
N ALA A 58 -1.58 -21.12 48.17
CA ALA A 58 -0.98 -20.23 49.17
C ALA A 58 -1.81 -20.19 50.47
N PHE A 59 -3.12 -20.36 50.38
CA PHE A 59 -4.00 -20.46 51.54
C PHE A 59 -3.80 -21.77 52.32
N THR A 60 -3.52 -22.87 51.63
CA THR A 60 -3.35 -24.20 52.25
C THR A 60 -1.92 -24.49 52.71
N HIS A 61 -0.91 -23.84 52.11
CA HIS A 61 0.50 -24.05 52.41
C HIS A 61 1.28 -22.72 52.46
N PRO A 62 1.16 -21.95 53.56
CA PRO A 62 1.75 -20.61 53.66
C PRO A 62 3.28 -20.61 53.61
N GLU A 63 3.94 -21.71 53.98
CA GLU A 63 5.40 -21.86 53.85
C GLU A 63 5.91 -21.94 52.40
N VAL A 64 5.03 -22.23 51.42
CA VAL A 64 5.40 -22.30 49.99
C VAL A 64 5.24 -20.94 49.29
N ALA A 65 4.52 -20.00 49.90
CA ALA A 65 4.12 -18.74 49.25
C ALA A 65 5.26 -17.73 49.06
N GLN A 66 6.35 -17.80 49.85
CA GLN A 66 7.45 -16.84 49.75
C GLN A 66 8.42 -17.11 48.59
N GLY A 67 8.55 -18.35 48.12
CA GLY A 67 9.45 -18.68 47.00
C GLY A 67 8.77 -18.72 45.62
N ALA A 68 7.44 -18.81 45.57
CA ALA A 68 6.72 -19.08 44.33
C ALA A 68 6.17 -17.82 43.62
N ILE A 69 6.35 -16.63 44.20
CA ILE A 69 6.02 -15.32 43.57
C ILE A 69 7.18 -14.85 42.68
N GLU A 70 8.43 -15.18 43.02
CA GLU A 70 9.61 -14.68 42.30
C GLU A 70 9.75 -15.29 40.90
N GLU A 71 9.44 -16.57 40.72
CA GLU A 71 9.56 -17.28 39.43
C GLU A 71 8.63 -16.72 38.34
N PRO A 72 7.29 -16.56 38.57
CA PRO A 72 6.39 -15.98 37.57
C PRO A 72 6.71 -14.52 37.23
N LEU A 73 7.14 -13.71 38.21
CA LEU A 73 7.60 -12.34 37.98
C LEU A 73 8.88 -12.31 37.13
N ARG A 74 9.81 -13.24 37.38
CA ARG A 74 11.05 -13.36 36.60
C ARG A 74 10.79 -13.81 35.16
N VAL A 75 9.79 -14.67 34.93
CA VAL A 75 9.34 -15.02 33.57
C VAL A 75 8.70 -13.82 32.86
N LEU A 76 7.95 -12.97 33.56
CA LEU A 76 7.40 -11.73 33.01
C LEU A 76 8.52 -10.73 32.64
N GLU A 77 9.53 -10.55 33.50
CA GLU A 77 10.71 -9.71 33.21
C GLU A 77 11.54 -10.24 32.02
N GLN A 78 11.67 -11.57 31.88
CA GLN A 78 12.33 -12.18 30.73
C GLN A 78 11.55 -12.00 29.43
N LEU A 79 10.21 -12.03 29.47
CA LEU A 79 9.37 -11.78 28.30
C LEU A 79 9.43 -10.32 27.84
N GLU A 80 9.61 -9.35 28.76
CA GLU A 80 9.90 -7.95 28.39
C GLU A 80 11.26 -7.79 27.69
N HIS A 81 12.26 -8.60 28.06
CA HIS A 81 13.60 -8.57 27.47
C HIS A 81 13.70 -9.28 26.11
N VAL A 82 12.86 -10.30 25.86
CA VAL A 82 12.81 -10.99 24.54
C VAL A 82 12.19 -10.09 23.45
N GLY A 83 11.37 -9.10 23.83
CA GLY A 83 10.87 -8.07 22.92
C GLY A 83 11.88 -6.96 22.57
N SER A 84 13.00 -6.86 23.31
CA SER A 84 13.88 -5.69 23.27
C SER A 84 15.24 -5.91 22.58
N ARG A 85 15.45 -7.09 21.96
CA ARG A 85 16.63 -7.37 21.10
C ARG A 85 16.24 -7.47 19.62
N GLN A 86 15.56 -6.44 19.11
CA GLN A 86 15.87 -6.00 17.76
C GLN A 86 16.91 -4.90 17.91
N VAL A 87 18.08 -5.09 17.29
CA VAL A 87 18.98 -3.98 16.98
C VAL A 87 18.16 -3.08 16.06
N LEU A 88 17.46 -2.11 16.64
CA LEU A 88 16.77 -1.08 15.89
C LEU A 88 17.87 -0.39 15.06
N PRO A 89 17.70 -0.27 13.73
CA PRO A 89 18.59 0.58 12.96
C PRO A 89 18.56 1.96 13.61
N GLU A 90 19.75 2.56 13.74
CA GLU A 90 19.94 3.92 14.21
C GLU A 90 18.83 4.80 13.66
N ALA A 91 18.03 5.39 14.56
CA ALA A 91 16.85 6.14 14.19
C ALA A 91 17.24 7.14 13.10
N ALA A 92 16.50 7.12 11.98
CA ALA A 92 16.71 8.10 10.93
C ALA A 92 16.75 9.50 11.59
N PRO A 93 17.73 10.35 11.26
CA PRO A 93 17.81 11.67 11.84
C PRO A 93 16.45 12.38 11.67
N PRO A 94 15.98 13.11 12.69
CA PRO A 94 14.73 13.85 12.59
C PRO A 94 14.78 14.69 11.31
N VAL A 95 13.71 14.60 10.52
CA VAL A 95 13.51 15.47 9.36
C VAL A 95 13.79 16.90 9.84
N PRO A 96 14.66 17.67 9.15
CA PRO A 96 15.00 19.02 9.59
C PRO A 96 13.69 19.78 9.78
N ALA A 97 13.48 20.26 11.01
CA ALA A 97 12.31 21.03 11.37
C ALA A 97 12.14 22.15 10.34
N ALA A 98 10.94 22.21 9.77
CA ALA A 98 10.57 23.26 8.84
C ALA A 98 10.94 24.63 9.42
N HIS A 99 11.45 25.48 8.54
CA HIS A 99 11.90 26.84 8.77
C HIS A 99 11.04 27.63 9.79
N GLU A 100 11.74 28.44 10.59
CA GLU A 100 11.25 29.31 11.67
C GLU A 100 9.81 29.80 11.48
N ALA A 101 8.93 29.35 12.38
CA ALA A 101 7.54 29.72 12.45
C ALA A 101 7.39 31.20 12.84
N HIS A 102 7.04 32.04 11.87
CA HIS A 102 6.41 33.33 12.12
C HIS A 102 5.05 33.12 12.83
N ASP A 103 4.72 34.02 13.75
CA ASP A 103 3.53 34.07 14.64
C ASP A 103 2.18 34.21 13.90
N HIS A 104 1.90 33.33 12.95
CA HIS A 104 0.60 33.11 12.30
C HIS A 104 -0.20 31.97 12.97
N GLY A 105 0.20 31.58 14.19
CA GLY A 105 0.00 30.26 14.78
C GLY A 105 -1.41 29.83 15.22
N ARG A 106 -2.48 30.59 14.93
CA ARG A 106 -3.86 30.15 15.27
C ARG A 106 -4.83 30.08 14.11
N GLN A 107 -4.68 30.93 13.09
CA GLN A 107 -5.56 30.86 11.91
C GLN A 107 -5.14 29.72 10.97
N GLY A 108 -3.83 29.40 10.91
CA GLY A 108 -3.31 28.29 10.11
C GLY A 108 -3.80 26.93 10.58
N GLU A 109 -3.76 26.66 11.90
CA GLU A 109 -4.15 25.35 12.46
C GLU A 109 -5.62 25.00 12.18
N SER A 110 -6.54 25.97 12.35
CA SER A 110 -7.96 25.73 12.08
C SER A 110 -8.25 25.46 10.60
N HIS A 111 -7.53 26.12 9.69
CA HIS A 111 -7.67 25.89 8.25
C HIS A 111 -7.16 24.50 7.88
N PHE A 112 -6.01 24.10 8.43
CA PHE A 112 -5.41 22.78 8.22
C PHE A 112 -6.33 21.62 8.65
N ILE A 113 -6.87 21.69 9.88
CA ILE A 113 -7.82 20.68 10.38
C ILE A 113 -9.04 20.61 9.45
N GLY A 114 -9.50 21.75 8.95
CA GLY A 114 -10.57 21.81 7.96
C GLY A 114 -10.24 21.08 6.65
N LEU A 115 -9.01 21.22 6.14
CA LEU A 115 -8.56 20.53 4.92
C LEU A 115 -8.47 19.01 5.11
N GLU A 116 -7.90 18.53 6.22
CA GLU A 116 -7.84 17.08 6.51
C GLU A 116 -9.24 16.46 6.56
N MET A 117 -10.14 17.08 7.33
CA MET A 117 -11.52 16.62 7.44
C MET A 117 -12.22 16.63 6.07
N ARG A 118 -11.96 17.65 5.24
CA ARG A 118 -12.55 17.75 3.91
C ARG A 118 -12.04 16.67 2.95
N ILE A 119 -10.74 16.38 2.97
CA ILE A 119 -10.13 15.30 2.17
C ILE A 119 -10.73 13.94 2.58
N GLU A 120 -10.85 13.67 3.88
CA GLU A 120 -11.43 12.42 4.38
C GLU A 120 -12.90 12.27 3.98
N GLU A 121 -13.69 13.34 4.15
CA GLU A 121 -15.11 13.37 3.77
C GLU A 121 -15.30 13.07 2.27
N LEU A 122 -14.65 13.83 1.40
CA LEU A 122 -14.74 13.65 -0.06
C LEU A 122 -14.25 12.26 -0.48
N SER A 123 -13.17 11.76 0.14
CA SER A 123 -12.66 10.41 -0.12
C SER A 123 -13.68 9.34 0.26
N ARG A 124 -14.39 9.51 1.38
CA ARG A 124 -15.47 8.59 1.81
C ARG A 124 -16.63 8.63 0.83
N GLU A 125 -17.09 9.80 0.44
CA GLU A 125 -18.20 9.97 -0.51
C GLU A 125 -17.90 9.34 -1.89
N LEU A 126 -16.69 9.50 -2.41
CA LEU A 126 -16.27 8.88 -3.68
C LEU A 126 -16.22 7.35 -3.58
N ARG A 127 -15.73 6.81 -2.45
CA ARG A 127 -15.78 5.36 -2.21
C ARG A 127 -17.23 4.86 -2.13
N ASP A 128 -18.13 5.62 -1.54
CA ASP A 128 -19.55 5.25 -1.46
C ASP A 128 -20.27 5.36 -2.81
N LEU A 129 -19.89 6.31 -3.66
CA LEU A 129 -20.30 6.33 -5.08
C LEU A 129 -19.84 5.08 -5.81
N LYS A 130 -18.57 4.68 -5.64
CA LYS A 130 -18.00 3.46 -6.26
C LYS A 130 -18.69 2.18 -5.78
N LYS A 131 -19.00 2.06 -4.48
CA LYS A 131 -19.80 0.93 -3.92
C LYS A 131 -21.18 0.84 -4.56
N ARG A 132 -21.79 1.98 -4.90
CA ARG A 132 -23.07 2.06 -5.63
C ARG A 132 -22.92 1.85 -7.15
N LYS A 133 -21.72 1.47 -7.62
CA LYS A 133 -21.38 1.26 -9.04
C LYS A 133 -21.58 2.51 -9.90
N VAL A 134 -21.47 3.70 -9.31
CA VAL A 134 -21.43 4.95 -10.08
C VAL A 134 -20.11 5.01 -10.84
N SER A 135 -20.18 5.31 -12.14
CA SER A 135 -19.01 5.52 -12.99
C SER A 135 -18.35 6.85 -12.61
N LEU A 136 -17.20 6.78 -11.93
CA LEU A 136 -16.51 7.98 -11.48
C LEU A 136 -15.99 8.84 -12.64
N GLU A 137 -15.81 8.28 -13.84
CA GLU A 137 -15.27 8.97 -15.02
C GLU A 137 -16.33 9.73 -15.81
N THR A 138 -17.61 9.34 -15.70
CA THR A 138 -18.68 9.89 -16.53
C THR A 138 -19.82 10.54 -15.73
N ASP A 139 -19.88 10.31 -14.42
CA ASP A 139 -20.89 10.90 -13.56
C ASP A 139 -20.48 12.33 -13.13
N ASP A 140 -21.34 13.31 -13.39
CA ASP A 140 -21.04 14.73 -13.14
C ASP A 140 -20.80 15.04 -11.65
N MET A 141 -21.54 14.38 -10.76
CA MET A 141 -21.39 14.55 -9.31
C MET A 141 -20.07 13.96 -8.84
N ALA A 142 -19.71 12.76 -9.32
CA ALA A 142 -18.42 12.16 -9.03
C ALA A 142 -17.26 13.04 -9.53
N GLN A 143 -17.36 13.55 -10.76
CA GLN A 143 -16.35 14.44 -11.35
C GLN A 143 -16.21 15.76 -10.59
N MET A 144 -17.31 16.33 -10.10
CA MET A 144 -17.29 17.51 -9.23
C MET A 144 -16.55 17.22 -7.92
N LYS A 145 -16.88 16.11 -7.25
CA LYS A 145 -16.23 15.70 -6.00
C LYS A 145 -14.74 15.37 -6.18
N ILE A 146 -14.37 14.76 -7.32
CA ILE A 146 -12.96 14.53 -7.67
C ILE A 146 -12.21 15.87 -7.76
N ARG A 147 -12.76 16.87 -8.47
CA ARG A 147 -12.12 18.19 -8.56
C ARG A 147 -11.96 18.85 -7.20
N GLU A 148 -12.99 18.81 -6.35
CA GLU A 148 -12.90 19.35 -5.00
C GLU A 148 -11.84 18.63 -4.15
N LEU A 149 -11.74 17.31 -4.26
CA LEU A 149 -10.75 16.51 -3.55
C LEU A 149 -9.34 16.83 -4.04
N GLN A 150 -9.15 17.00 -5.34
CA GLN A 150 -7.90 17.41 -5.96
C GLN A 150 -7.47 18.81 -5.50
N THR A 151 -8.40 19.76 -5.40
CA THR A 151 -8.13 21.11 -4.88
C THR A 151 -7.69 21.04 -3.41
N ALA A 152 -8.45 20.37 -2.55
CA ALA A 152 -8.12 20.23 -1.14
C ALA A 152 -6.76 19.52 -0.92
N ALA A 153 -6.47 18.46 -1.69
CA ALA A 153 -5.19 17.77 -1.64
C ALA A 153 -4.02 18.65 -2.07
N ARG A 154 -4.20 19.48 -3.10
CA ARG A 154 -3.18 20.45 -3.54
C ARG A 154 -2.89 21.48 -2.45
N GLU A 155 -3.93 22.06 -1.85
CA GLU A 155 -3.81 23.01 -0.75
C GLU A 155 -3.10 22.38 0.45
N MET A 156 -3.43 21.14 0.77
CA MET A 156 -2.76 20.37 1.83
C MET A 156 -1.28 20.14 1.56
N VAL A 157 -0.90 19.76 0.33
CA VAL A 157 0.51 19.60 -0.06
C VAL A 157 1.25 20.93 0.03
N LEU A 158 0.65 22.03 -0.46
CA LEU A 158 1.26 23.36 -0.37
C LEU A 158 1.44 23.81 1.07
N HIS A 159 0.46 23.55 1.93
CA HIS A 159 0.55 23.84 3.35
C HIS A 159 1.70 23.06 4.02
N ASN A 160 1.81 21.76 3.76
CA ASN A 160 2.77 20.89 4.46
C ASN A 160 4.20 21.02 3.94
N PHE A 161 4.38 21.33 2.65
CA PHE A 161 5.68 21.31 2.00
C PHE A 161 6.13 22.66 1.42
N GLY A 162 5.29 23.68 1.45
CA GLY A 162 5.62 25.05 1.04
C GLY A 162 5.96 25.22 -0.45
N SER A 163 5.75 24.20 -1.29
CA SER A 163 6.11 24.23 -2.72
C SER A 163 5.19 23.36 -3.56
N THR A 164 5.19 23.57 -4.88
CA THR A 164 4.49 22.73 -5.86
C THR A 164 5.34 21.54 -6.35
N GLY A 165 6.52 21.33 -5.77
CA GLY A 165 7.52 20.38 -6.26
C GLY A 165 8.51 20.98 -7.28
N PRO A 166 9.28 20.14 -8.01
CA PRO A 166 9.16 18.68 -8.03
C PRO A 166 9.55 18.05 -6.69
N PHE A 167 8.72 17.13 -6.20
CA PHE A 167 9.05 16.35 -5.01
C PHE A 167 9.90 15.15 -5.41
N ARG A 168 11.02 14.96 -4.71
CA ARG A 168 11.86 13.78 -4.89
C ARG A 168 11.91 12.96 -3.63
N ALA A 169 11.84 11.65 -3.80
CA ALA A 169 11.91 10.72 -2.70
C ALA A 169 12.90 9.61 -3.00
N GLU A 170 13.56 9.13 -1.97
CA GLU A 170 14.58 8.09 -2.04
C GLU A 170 14.05 6.81 -1.41
N LEU A 171 14.21 5.70 -2.13
CA LEU A 171 13.98 4.35 -1.65
C LEU A 171 15.33 3.67 -1.47
N ASN A 172 15.65 3.32 -0.23
CA ASN A 172 16.81 2.47 0.07
C ASN A 172 16.35 1.03 0.19
N LEU A 173 17.00 0.16 -0.59
CA LEU A 173 16.65 -1.23 -0.74
C LEU A 173 17.71 -2.14 -0.13
N VAL A 174 17.26 -3.26 0.40
CA VAL A 174 18.10 -4.37 0.82
C VAL A 174 17.76 -5.59 -0.04
N PHE A 175 18.69 -5.95 -0.91
CA PHE A 175 18.64 -7.16 -1.72
C PHE A 175 18.98 -8.38 -0.86
N PRO A 176 18.28 -9.51 -1.04
CA PRO A 176 18.58 -10.72 -0.30
C PRO A 176 19.88 -11.38 -0.80
N ASP A 177 20.56 -12.11 0.09
CA ASP A 177 21.75 -12.93 -0.22
C ASP A 177 21.50 -14.03 -1.26
N THR A 178 20.23 -14.39 -1.45
CA THR A 178 19.76 -15.32 -2.48
C THR A 178 19.82 -14.74 -3.91
N MET A 179 20.13 -13.46 -4.08
CA MET A 179 20.31 -12.85 -5.40
C MET A 179 21.49 -13.51 -6.15
N PRO A 180 21.35 -13.83 -7.44
CA PRO A 180 22.43 -14.49 -8.20
C PRO A 180 23.66 -13.60 -8.40
N ASP A 181 23.56 -12.30 -8.15
CA ASP A 181 24.65 -11.32 -8.25
C ASP A 181 25.01 -10.69 -6.89
N PHE A 182 24.62 -11.32 -5.78
CA PHE A 182 24.81 -10.75 -4.44
C PHE A 182 26.28 -10.51 -4.10
N ASP A 183 27.16 -11.47 -4.39
CA ASP A 183 28.59 -11.38 -4.06
C ASP A 183 29.30 -10.25 -4.82
N THR A 184 28.79 -9.87 -6.00
CA THR A 184 29.40 -8.83 -6.85
C THR A 184 28.78 -7.45 -6.64
N GLU A 185 27.45 -7.38 -6.50
CA GLU A 185 26.69 -6.12 -6.43
C GLU A 185 26.31 -5.74 -4.99
N GLY A 186 26.53 -6.63 -4.03
CA GLY A 186 26.22 -6.42 -2.62
C GLY A 186 24.72 -6.36 -2.29
N ALA A 187 24.43 -6.06 -1.03
CA ALA A 187 23.07 -6.03 -0.50
C ALA A 187 22.33 -4.70 -0.73
N ALA A 188 23.04 -3.59 -0.94
CA ALA A 188 22.43 -2.28 -0.97
C ALA A 188 21.94 -1.89 -2.38
N GLY A 189 20.84 -1.17 -2.45
CA GLY A 189 20.45 -0.42 -3.64
C GLY A 189 19.72 0.86 -3.28
N ARG A 190 19.76 1.82 -4.19
CA ARG A 190 19.16 3.14 -4.00
C ARG A 190 18.44 3.56 -5.27
N ILE A 191 17.19 3.98 -5.11
CA ILE A 191 16.38 4.53 -6.21
C ILE A 191 15.93 5.92 -5.78
N VAL A 192 16.07 6.91 -6.65
CA VAL A 192 15.42 8.22 -6.48
C VAL A 192 14.28 8.32 -7.45
N ILE A 193 13.11 8.67 -6.92
CA ILE A 193 11.92 8.95 -7.70
C ILE A 193 11.60 10.44 -7.66
N GLU A 194 11.08 10.94 -8.76
CA GLU A 194 10.47 12.26 -8.86
C GLU A 194 8.97 12.06 -9.04
N LEU A 195 8.17 12.70 -8.18
CA LEU A 195 6.71 12.64 -8.27
C LEU A 195 6.23 13.44 -9.48
N ALA A 196 5.08 13.06 -10.01
CA ALA A 196 4.43 13.79 -11.09
C ALA A 196 4.15 15.24 -10.65
N PRO A 197 4.09 16.20 -11.59
CA PRO A 197 3.76 17.58 -11.26
C PRO A 197 2.45 17.69 -10.47
N LEU A 198 2.46 18.51 -9.42
CA LEU A 198 1.31 18.66 -8.50
C LEU A 198 0.06 19.13 -9.24
N GLU A 199 0.23 19.84 -10.34
CA GLU A 199 -0.86 20.31 -11.18
C GLU A 199 -1.58 19.20 -11.94
N LEU A 200 -0.89 18.11 -12.26
CA LEU A 200 -1.45 16.99 -13.00
C LEU A 200 -2.10 15.96 -12.06
N LEU A 201 -1.43 15.63 -10.95
CA LEU A 201 -1.85 14.55 -10.04
C LEU A 201 -1.83 14.99 -8.57
N PRO A 202 -2.62 16.00 -8.17
CA PRO A 202 -2.58 16.56 -6.81
C PRO A 202 -2.94 15.55 -5.71
N TYR A 203 -3.96 14.71 -5.93
CA TYR A 203 -4.37 13.76 -4.90
C TYR A 203 -3.35 12.62 -4.72
N SER A 204 -2.76 12.16 -5.82
CA SER A 204 -1.73 11.13 -5.81
C SER A 204 -0.46 11.61 -5.15
N ASN A 205 -0.05 12.85 -5.39
CA ASN A 205 1.06 13.48 -4.68
C ASN A 205 0.79 13.51 -3.17
N TYR A 206 -0.39 14.00 -2.77
CA TYR A 206 -0.81 13.97 -1.36
C TYR A 206 -0.71 12.56 -0.75
N ALA A 207 -1.28 11.55 -1.41
CA ALA A 207 -1.27 10.17 -0.91
C ALA A 207 0.14 9.57 -0.80
N VAL A 208 1.04 9.84 -1.75
CA VAL A 208 2.43 9.37 -1.71
C VAL A 208 3.23 10.09 -0.63
N LEU A 209 3.07 11.41 -0.51
CA LEU A 209 3.75 12.21 0.51
C LEU A 209 3.31 11.83 1.93
N ASP A 210 2.02 11.57 2.14
CA ASP A 210 1.51 11.02 3.39
C ASP A 210 2.11 9.63 3.69
N MET A 211 2.15 8.75 2.68
CA MET A 211 2.76 7.42 2.80
C MET A 211 4.26 7.48 3.12
N ILE A 212 5.00 8.46 2.57
CA ILE A 212 6.43 8.67 2.86
C ILE A 212 6.61 9.14 4.31
N SER A 213 5.84 10.13 4.74
CA SER A 213 5.90 10.66 6.12
C SER A 213 5.56 9.60 7.17
N ASN A 214 4.70 8.65 6.81
CA ASN A 214 4.22 7.59 7.69
C ASN A 214 4.69 6.19 7.26
N TRP A 215 5.85 6.08 6.57
CA TRP A 215 6.27 4.83 5.92
C TRP A 215 6.32 3.64 6.89
N PRO A 216 5.45 2.63 6.73
CA PRO A 216 5.36 1.52 7.67
C PRO A 216 6.35 0.38 7.36
N GLY A 217 7.21 0.56 6.35
CA GLY A 217 8.00 -0.51 5.75
C GLY A 217 7.29 -1.17 4.56
N GLY A 218 8.03 -1.96 3.79
CA GLY A 218 7.48 -2.68 2.65
C GLY A 218 8.53 -3.52 1.94
N PHE A 219 8.09 -4.30 0.96
CA PHE A 219 8.98 -5.16 0.18
C PHE A 219 8.43 -5.43 -1.22
N PHE A 220 9.32 -5.73 -2.16
CA PHE A 220 8.93 -6.19 -3.49
C PHE A 220 8.53 -7.67 -3.44
N HIS A 221 7.22 -7.90 -3.43
CA HIS A 221 6.60 -9.24 -3.31
C HIS A 221 6.23 -9.85 -4.66
N ARG A 222 6.31 -9.08 -5.75
CA ARG A 222 5.99 -9.56 -7.09
C ARG A 222 6.97 -9.00 -8.11
N ASN A 223 7.65 -9.92 -8.80
CA ASN A 223 8.56 -9.68 -9.90
C ASN A 223 7.88 -10.16 -11.21
N ALA A 224 6.98 -9.35 -11.76
CA ALA A 224 6.32 -9.65 -13.03
C ALA A 224 7.18 -9.20 -14.23
N PRO A 225 6.91 -9.70 -15.45
CA PRO A 225 7.67 -9.30 -16.63
C PRO A 225 7.62 -7.79 -16.95
N HIS A 226 6.52 -7.11 -16.60
CA HIS A 226 6.30 -5.71 -16.97
C HIS A 226 6.33 -4.74 -15.77
N VAL A 227 6.31 -5.24 -14.53
CA VAL A 227 6.33 -4.43 -13.30
C VAL A 227 7.00 -5.15 -12.12
N LYS A 228 7.55 -4.38 -11.20
CA LYS A 228 7.96 -4.84 -9.85
C LYS A 228 7.01 -4.24 -8.83
N GLN A 229 6.26 -5.07 -8.11
CA GLN A 229 5.19 -4.61 -7.20
C GLN A 229 5.63 -4.68 -5.74
N VAL A 230 5.40 -3.58 -5.03
CA VAL A 230 5.59 -3.41 -3.60
C VAL A 230 4.34 -3.83 -2.86
N GLN A 231 4.53 -4.57 -1.77
CA GLN A 231 3.57 -4.69 -0.70
C GLN A 231 4.01 -3.76 0.42
N VAL A 232 3.14 -2.83 0.80
CA VAL A 232 3.37 -1.94 1.94
C VAL A 232 2.93 -2.68 3.20
N SER A 233 3.76 -2.65 4.24
CA SER A 233 3.44 -3.27 5.52
C SER A 233 2.20 -2.63 6.13
N GLN A 234 1.33 -3.42 6.74
CA GLN A 234 0.19 -2.88 7.48
C GLN A 234 0.64 -2.45 8.86
N SER A 235 0.73 -1.14 9.10
CA SER A 235 0.83 -0.61 10.46
C SER A 235 -0.56 -0.58 11.09
N ARG A 236 -0.68 -1.00 12.36
CA ARG A 236 -1.94 -0.86 13.11
C ARG A 236 -2.36 0.60 13.29
N SER A 237 -1.40 1.51 13.23
CA SER A 237 -1.58 2.94 13.48
C SER A 237 -1.98 3.72 12.23
N VAL A 238 -1.73 3.18 11.03
CA VAL A 238 -1.98 3.88 9.77
C VAL A 238 -2.95 3.07 8.92
N LYS A 239 -4.22 3.49 8.92
CA LYS A 239 -5.22 2.96 7.99
C LYS A 239 -4.92 3.53 6.61
N HIS A 240 -4.00 2.91 5.88
CA HIS A 240 -3.86 3.19 4.47
C HIS A 240 -5.10 2.70 3.73
N LEU A 241 -6.05 3.61 3.52
CA LEU A 241 -7.26 3.31 2.78
C LEU A 241 -6.93 3.24 1.29
N PRO A 242 -7.62 2.37 0.54
CA PRO A 242 -7.53 2.38 -0.92
C PRO A 242 -7.87 3.77 -1.48
N MET A 243 -7.24 4.11 -2.60
CA MET A 243 -7.46 5.34 -3.34
C MET A 243 -8.96 5.51 -3.66
N PRO A 244 -9.58 6.67 -3.37
CA PRO A 244 -11.00 6.90 -3.63
C PRO A 244 -11.34 6.86 -5.13
N PHE A 245 -10.38 7.19 -5.99
CA PHE A 245 -10.48 7.10 -7.45
C PHE A 245 -9.09 6.84 -8.06
N GLN A 246 -9.04 6.53 -9.36
CA GLN A 246 -7.77 6.44 -10.08
C GLN A 246 -7.47 7.79 -10.75
N GLU A 247 -6.43 8.47 -10.29
CA GLU A 247 -6.04 9.77 -10.83
C GLU A 247 -5.03 9.56 -11.96
N TYR A 248 -5.39 9.96 -13.18
CA TYR A 248 -4.56 9.72 -14.35
C TYR A 248 -4.44 10.96 -15.22
N SER A 249 -3.24 11.20 -15.75
CA SER A 249 -2.98 12.22 -16.76
C SER A 249 -2.30 11.59 -17.96
N LYS A 250 -2.81 11.88 -19.16
CA LYS A 250 -2.18 11.48 -20.44
C LYS A 250 -0.80 12.11 -20.65
N GLU A 251 -0.53 13.22 -19.97
CA GLU A 251 0.76 13.92 -19.99
C GLU A 251 1.79 13.25 -19.08
N TYR A 252 1.35 12.32 -18.24
CA TYR A 252 2.20 11.52 -17.34
C TYR A 252 1.88 10.02 -17.47
N PRO A 253 2.14 9.40 -18.64
CA PRO A 253 1.75 8.03 -18.93
C PRO A 253 2.67 6.99 -18.27
N HIS A 254 2.22 5.73 -18.24
CA HIS A 254 2.96 4.59 -17.71
C HIS A 254 4.07 4.11 -18.65
N VAL A 255 5.21 4.81 -18.71
CA VAL A 255 6.37 4.36 -19.50
C VAL A 255 7.36 3.54 -18.66
N LYS A 256 8.45 3.05 -19.29
CA LYS A 256 9.52 2.36 -18.54
C LYS A 256 10.03 3.26 -17.42
N TYR A 257 10.22 2.68 -16.24
CA TYR A 257 10.67 3.35 -15.02
C TYR A 257 9.70 4.35 -14.38
N THR A 258 8.41 4.32 -14.74
CA THR A 258 7.38 5.03 -13.96
C THR A 258 6.87 4.20 -12.78
N LEU A 259 6.25 4.88 -11.82
CA LEU A 259 5.63 4.27 -10.66
C LEU A 259 4.12 4.50 -10.67
N GLY A 260 3.38 3.47 -10.26
CA GLY A 260 1.93 3.57 -10.16
C GLY A 260 1.35 2.79 -8.99
N PHE A 261 0.16 3.17 -8.54
CA PHE A 261 -0.54 2.42 -7.49
C PHE A 261 -1.04 1.09 -8.03
N ALA A 262 -0.84 0.03 -7.27
CA ALA A 262 -1.27 -1.32 -7.62
C ALA A 262 -2.70 -1.57 -7.12
N GLY A 263 -3.49 -2.28 -7.94
CA GLY A 263 -4.85 -2.70 -7.60
C GLY A 263 -5.93 -1.67 -7.96
N ARG A 264 -7.20 -2.05 -7.77
CA ARG A 264 -8.38 -1.20 -8.06
C ARG A 264 -9.46 -1.43 -6.99
N PRO A 265 -9.81 -0.43 -6.16
CA PRO A 265 -9.11 0.85 -6.00
C PRO A 265 -7.66 0.64 -5.53
N GLY A 266 -6.69 1.27 -6.18
CA GLY A 266 -5.26 1.10 -5.89
C GLY A 266 -4.83 1.62 -4.53
N GLY A 267 -3.57 1.36 -4.16
CA GLY A 267 -2.94 1.83 -2.91
C GLY A 267 -3.26 0.97 -1.67
N PRO A 268 -2.37 0.95 -0.65
CA PRO A 268 -1.04 1.59 -0.60
C PRO A 268 0.02 0.85 -1.41
N ALA A 269 -0.26 -0.38 -1.87
CA ALA A 269 0.66 -1.10 -2.75
C ALA A 269 0.91 -0.29 -4.04
N PHE A 270 2.14 -0.31 -4.52
CA PHE A 270 2.55 0.36 -5.76
C PHE A 270 3.48 -0.52 -6.58
N TYR A 271 3.86 -0.09 -7.77
CA TYR A 271 4.81 -0.79 -8.62
C TYR A 271 5.76 0.16 -9.33
N VAL A 272 6.86 -0.39 -9.84
CA VAL A 272 7.76 0.24 -10.81
C VAL A 272 7.61 -0.48 -12.16
N SER A 273 7.33 0.25 -13.23
CA SER A 273 7.26 -0.26 -14.59
C SER A 273 8.64 -0.62 -15.13
N THR A 274 8.80 -1.81 -15.69
CA THR A 274 10.07 -2.27 -16.31
C THR A 274 10.03 -2.24 -17.83
N VAL A 275 8.89 -1.86 -18.41
CA VAL A 275 8.65 -1.64 -19.85
C VAL A 275 7.66 -0.49 -20.02
N ASP A 276 7.42 -0.05 -21.25
CA ASP A 276 6.28 0.83 -21.53
C ASP A 276 4.96 0.09 -21.30
N ASN A 277 4.21 0.54 -20.30
CA ASN A 277 2.91 0.01 -19.88
C ASN A 277 1.78 0.99 -20.19
N THR A 278 1.96 1.98 -21.06
CA THR A 278 0.94 2.99 -21.35
C THR A 278 -0.38 2.34 -21.79
N ARG A 279 -0.29 1.25 -22.58
CA ARG A 279 -1.47 0.46 -22.97
C ARG A 279 -1.98 -0.49 -21.89
N ASN A 280 -1.10 -1.04 -21.05
CA ASN A 280 -1.44 -2.08 -20.07
C ASN A 280 -1.99 -1.51 -18.76
N HIS A 281 -1.61 -0.27 -18.43
CA HIS A 281 -1.96 0.43 -17.19
C HIS A 281 -2.61 1.80 -17.44
N GLY A 282 -2.74 2.24 -18.70
CA GLY A 282 -3.46 3.45 -19.07
C GLY A 282 -4.98 3.24 -19.22
N PRO A 283 -5.70 4.25 -19.75
CA PRO A 283 -7.15 4.21 -19.89
C PRO A 283 -7.61 3.02 -20.74
N GLY A 284 -8.65 2.33 -20.29
CA GLY A 284 -9.23 1.18 -20.98
C GLY A 284 -8.37 -0.09 -20.95
N SER A 285 -7.29 -0.13 -20.16
CA SER A 285 -6.35 -1.24 -20.17
C SER A 285 -6.85 -2.54 -19.53
N GLN A 286 -8.03 -2.54 -18.90
CA GLN A 286 -8.60 -3.73 -18.29
C GLN A 286 -9.82 -4.27 -19.03
N SER A 287 -9.65 -5.48 -19.54
CA SER A 287 -10.66 -6.32 -20.14
C SER A 287 -11.73 -6.71 -19.10
N LYS A 288 -12.76 -5.87 -18.96
CA LYS A 288 -14.14 -6.15 -18.49
C LYS A 288 -14.78 -4.87 -17.92
N GLY A 289 -15.09 -3.91 -18.79
CA GLY A 289 -16.06 -2.84 -18.50
C GLY A 289 -15.59 -1.70 -17.59
N THR A 290 -14.29 -1.57 -17.30
CA THR A 290 -13.74 -0.39 -16.62
C THR A 290 -12.81 0.37 -17.55
N THR A 291 -13.05 1.66 -17.73
CA THR A 291 -12.17 2.57 -18.46
C THR A 291 -11.06 3.18 -17.59
N GLU A 292 -11.13 2.98 -16.27
CA GLU A 292 -10.12 3.46 -15.31
C GLU A 292 -8.71 3.00 -15.68
N ALA A 293 -7.77 3.96 -15.70
CA ALA A 293 -6.34 3.72 -15.75
C ALA A 293 -5.80 3.43 -14.34
N ASP A 294 -4.60 2.87 -14.22
CA ASP A 294 -3.88 2.92 -12.95
C ASP A 294 -3.28 4.33 -12.79
N THR A 295 -3.16 4.80 -11.55
CA THR A 295 -2.49 6.07 -11.25
C THR A 295 -0.99 5.97 -11.52
N CYS A 296 -0.39 6.90 -12.27
CA CYS A 296 1.06 6.99 -12.52
C CYS A 296 1.67 8.16 -11.73
N PHE A 297 2.03 7.95 -10.47
CA PHE A 297 2.35 9.06 -9.55
C PHE A 297 3.81 9.55 -9.60
N GLY A 298 4.72 8.83 -10.27
CA GLY A 298 6.13 9.20 -10.25
C GLY A 298 6.97 8.49 -11.30
N ARG A 299 8.25 8.87 -11.38
CA ARG A 299 9.25 8.26 -12.26
C ARG A 299 10.59 8.14 -11.56
N VAL A 300 11.35 7.11 -11.89
CA VAL A 300 12.73 6.98 -11.45
C VAL A 300 13.58 8.02 -12.18
N VAL A 301 14.39 8.74 -11.41
CA VAL A 301 15.37 9.72 -11.93
C VAL A 301 16.81 9.31 -11.61
N GLU A 302 17.03 8.42 -10.63
CA GLU A 302 18.33 7.80 -10.33
C GLU A 302 18.14 6.34 -9.88
N GLY A 303 19.11 5.46 -10.16
CA GLY A 303 19.06 4.03 -9.80
C GLY A 303 18.35 3.14 -10.82
N PHE A 304 18.46 3.46 -12.12
CA PHE A 304 17.88 2.65 -13.19
C PHE A 304 18.43 1.22 -13.23
N ASP A 305 19.72 1.07 -13.00
CA ASP A 305 20.43 -0.21 -12.87
C ASP A 305 19.91 -1.03 -11.68
N VAL A 306 19.58 -0.37 -10.57
CA VAL A 306 18.95 -1.01 -9.40
C VAL A 306 17.58 -1.58 -9.77
N VAL A 307 16.76 -0.83 -10.53
CA VAL A 307 15.45 -1.31 -11.03
C VAL A 307 15.62 -2.50 -11.96
N ASP A 308 16.60 -2.44 -12.87
CA ASP A 308 16.86 -3.54 -13.79
C ASP A 308 17.37 -4.79 -13.04
N ARG A 309 18.23 -4.62 -12.03
CA ARG A 309 18.73 -5.67 -11.13
C ARG A 309 17.60 -6.41 -10.43
N MET A 310 16.53 -5.72 -10.00
CA MET A 310 15.37 -6.35 -9.36
C MET A 310 14.70 -7.44 -10.21
N SER A 311 14.91 -7.45 -11.54
CA SER A 311 14.39 -8.53 -12.40
C SER A 311 15.03 -9.89 -12.13
N LYS A 312 16.21 -9.91 -11.50
CA LYS A 312 16.93 -11.11 -11.07
C LYS A 312 16.43 -11.68 -9.74
N GLN A 313 15.44 -11.03 -9.09
CA GLN A 313 14.90 -11.48 -7.81
C GLN A 313 14.49 -12.97 -7.84
N PRO A 314 15.01 -13.79 -6.91
CA PRO A 314 14.75 -15.22 -6.85
C PRO A 314 13.33 -15.52 -6.35
N GLY A 315 12.95 -16.79 -6.31
CA GLY A 315 11.68 -17.23 -5.72
C GLY A 315 10.41 -16.85 -6.50
N LYS A 316 10.53 -16.29 -7.71
CA LYS A 316 9.36 -15.94 -8.55
C LYS A 316 8.60 -17.18 -9.01
N SER A 317 7.33 -17.28 -8.61
CA SER A 317 6.38 -18.27 -9.08
C SER A 317 5.93 -17.96 -10.52
N LYS A 318 5.85 -18.98 -11.36
CA LYS A 318 5.19 -18.89 -12.66
C LYS A 318 3.69 -19.20 -12.50
N PRO A 319 2.77 -18.49 -13.20
CA PRO A 319 3.01 -17.46 -14.20
C PRO A 319 3.02 -16.01 -13.66
N ASN A 320 2.58 -15.79 -12.42
CA ASN A 320 2.18 -14.46 -11.95
C ASN A 320 3.32 -13.59 -11.41
N GLY A 321 4.51 -14.17 -11.18
CA GLY A 321 5.69 -13.46 -10.70
C GLY A 321 5.72 -13.21 -9.20
N PHE A 322 4.79 -13.76 -8.41
CA PHE A 322 4.82 -13.62 -6.95
C PHE A 322 6.05 -14.31 -6.37
N VAL A 323 6.73 -13.65 -5.46
CA VAL A 323 7.98 -14.13 -4.86
C VAL A 323 7.64 -14.88 -3.58
N SER A 324 7.96 -16.17 -3.54
CA SER A 324 7.79 -17.01 -2.34
C SER A 324 9.04 -16.99 -1.48
N GLY A 325 8.87 -17.10 -0.16
CA GLY A 325 9.96 -17.15 0.81
C GLY A 325 10.46 -15.75 1.19
N ARG A 326 10.44 -15.45 2.50
CA ARG A 326 10.81 -14.11 3.00
C ARG A 326 12.25 -13.73 2.66
N GLY A 327 13.18 -14.70 2.66
CA GLY A 327 14.57 -14.51 2.27
C GLY A 327 14.80 -14.25 0.77
N ASN A 328 13.74 -14.20 -0.05
CA ASN A 328 13.83 -13.82 -1.48
C ASN A 328 13.25 -12.41 -1.74
N LEU A 329 12.70 -11.75 -0.71
CA LEU A 329 12.07 -10.44 -0.84
C LEU A 329 13.14 -9.35 -0.83
N ILE A 330 13.02 -8.39 -1.76
CA ILE A 330 13.81 -7.15 -1.70
C ILE A 330 13.08 -6.22 -0.74
N GLU A 331 13.71 -5.92 0.38
CA GLU A 331 13.15 -5.09 1.43
C GLU A 331 13.36 -3.61 1.12
N ILE A 332 12.38 -2.77 1.45
CA ILE A 332 12.49 -1.32 1.41
C ILE A 332 12.83 -0.86 2.82
N GLN A 333 14.12 -0.66 3.07
CA GLN A 333 14.65 -0.26 4.37
C GLN A 333 14.15 1.13 4.77
N SER A 334 14.10 2.06 3.81
CA SER A 334 13.52 3.38 4.04
C SER A 334 12.91 3.94 2.75
N PHE A 335 11.89 4.79 2.93
CA PHE A 335 11.30 5.60 1.90
C PHE A 335 11.15 7.02 2.44
N ARG A 336 11.99 7.95 1.96
CA ARG A 336 12.11 9.29 2.55
C ARG A 336 12.04 10.38 1.50
N LEU A 337 11.44 11.51 1.86
CA LEU A 337 11.48 12.72 1.04
C LEU A 337 12.91 13.27 1.06
N LEU A 338 13.44 13.62 -0.11
CA LEU A 338 14.68 14.38 -0.20
C LEU A 338 14.37 15.86 0.02
N ALA A 339 15.22 16.55 0.78
CA ALA A 339 15.10 18.00 0.92
C ALA A 339 15.04 18.63 -0.48
N ALA A 340 14.12 19.56 -0.69
CA ALA A 340 14.10 20.35 -1.91
C ALA A 340 15.50 20.97 -2.06
N GLY A 341 16.23 20.56 -3.11
CA GLY A 341 17.56 21.11 -3.36
C GLY A 341 17.43 22.61 -3.53
N GLY A 342 17.94 23.37 -2.56
CA GLY A 342 18.12 24.81 -2.67
C GLY A 342 19.21 25.17 -3.66
#